data_AF-A0A847AC41-F1
#
_entry.id   AF-A0A847AC41-F1
#
_cell.length_a   1.000
_cell.length_b   1.000
_cell.length_c   1.000
_cell.angle_alpha   90.00
_cell.angle_beta   90.00
_cell.angle_gamma   90.00
#
_symmetry.space_group_name_H-M   'P 1'
#
loop_
_entity.id
_entity.type
_entity.pdbx_description
1 polymer ?
#
loop_
_entity_poly.entity_id
_entity_poly.type
_entity_poly.pdbx_seq_one_letter_code
_entity_poly.pdbx_strand_id
1 'polypeptide(L)'
;MAVAKISKAEFYIHKSDVDDVLSILQNTGSYEIIPFNSDEETDGPTLTHPDLPRVDFLLGETRFLLRFLEPHFKDPVSGLARAMGEKDEISLSKASELDSSTDIAASAEEVRTLERRTMEIRSEISHIDSTLSLLESLEGFPYPLELLSVGTERVKGVLGSLPISQIDEWSQ
;
A
#
# COMPACT_ATOMS: atom_id res chain seq x y z
N MET A 1 -11.21 29.15 27.77
CA MET A 1 -10.92 29.25 26.34
C MET A 1 -10.48 30.68 26.05
N ALA A 2 -9.19 30.89 25.77
CA ALA A 2 -8.69 32.21 25.39
C ALA A 2 -8.91 32.38 23.88
N VAL A 3 -9.87 33.20 23.48
CA VAL A 3 -10.04 33.59 22.08
C VAL A 3 -8.99 34.65 21.80
N ALA A 4 -7.92 34.28 21.12
CA ALA A 4 -6.91 35.22 20.66
C ALA A 4 -7.55 36.21 19.67
N LYS A 5 -7.17 37.49 19.75
CA LYS A 5 -7.66 38.52 18.84
C LYS A 5 -7.05 38.27 17.45
N ILE A 6 -7.84 37.74 16.52
CA ILE A 6 -7.42 37.48 15.14
C ILE A 6 -7.46 38.80 14.37
N SER A 7 -6.39 39.13 13.64
CA SER A 7 -6.29 40.30 12.77
C SER A 7 -6.23 39.87 11.32
N LYS A 8 -7.09 40.42 10.47
CA LYS A 8 -7.06 40.20 9.01
C LYS A 8 -5.96 41.07 8.40
N ALA A 9 -5.08 40.46 7.61
CA ALA A 9 -4.09 41.14 6.79
C ALA A 9 -4.37 40.86 5.31
N GLU A 10 -4.29 41.88 4.47
CA GLU A 10 -4.49 41.77 3.02
C GLU A 10 -3.17 42.04 2.32
N PHE A 11 -2.74 41.10 1.48
CA PHE A 11 -1.49 41.18 0.72
C PHE A 11 -1.81 41.35 -0.77
N TYR A 12 -1.19 42.35 -1.39
CA TYR A 12 -1.18 42.52 -2.83
C TYR A 12 0.18 42.08 -3.35
N ILE A 13 0.21 40.90 -3.96
CA ILE A 13 1.44 40.25 -4.42
C ILE A 13 1.40 40.15 -5.95
N HIS A 14 2.54 40.38 -6.59
CA HIS A 14 2.68 40.17 -8.02
C HIS A 14 2.60 38.68 -8.33
N LYS A 15 1.89 38.29 -9.41
CA LYS A 15 1.58 36.87 -9.73
C LYS A 15 2.83 35.97 -9.75
N SER A 16 3.99 36.51 -10.13
CA SER A 16 5.26 35.77 -10.18
C SER A 16 5.83 35.41 -8.80
N ASP A 17 5.48 36.14 -7.75
CA ASP A 17 6.09 36.02 -6.42
C ASP A 17 5.12 35.41 -5.39
N VAL A 18 3.93 34.97 -5.85
CA VAL A 18 2.88 34.42 -4.99
C VAL A 18 3.36 33.16 -4.27
N ASP A 19 4.01 32.24 -5.00
CA ASP A 19 4.46 30.96 -4.44
C ASP A 19 5.55 31.15 -3.37
N ASP A 20 6.50 32.07 -3.60
CA ASP A 20 7.55 32.39 -2.63
C ASP A 20 6.97 32.98 -1.35
N VAL A 21 6.04 33.94 -1.47
CA VAL A 21 5.41 34.56 -0.29
C VAL A 21 4.52 33.58 0.45
N LEU A 22 3.77 32.74 -0.27
CA LEU A 22 2.96 31.69 0.34
C LEU A 22 3.83 30.66 1.06
N SER A 23 4.98 30.28 0.50
CA SER A 23 5.92 29.36 1.15
C SER A 23 6.43 29.93 2.47
N ILE A 24 6.79 31.22 2.51
CA ILE A 24 7.26 31.91 3.72
C ILE A 24 6.14 31.98 4.76
N LEU A 25 4.91 32.32 4.36
CA LEU A 25 3.77 32.38 5.26
C LEU A 25 3.41 31.00 5.82
N GLN A 26 3.37 29.96 4.98
CA GLN A 26 3.12 28.58 5.42
C GLN A 26 4.21 28.08 6.37
N ASN A 27 5.48 28.43 6.12
CA ASN A 27 6.60 28.07 7.00
C ASN A 27 6.45 28.61 8.43
N THR A 28 5.75 29.73 8.61
CA THR A 28 5.48 30.27 9.96
C THR A 28 4.36 29.55 10.70
N GLY A 29 3.51 28.79 10.00
CA GLY A 29 2.40 28.00 10.57
C GLY A 29 1.37 28.81 11.37
N SER A 30 1.43 30.14 11.29
CA SER A 30 0.73 31.07 12.18
C SER A 30 -0.46 31.78 11.52
N TYR A 31 -0.69 31.50 10.23
CA TYR A 31 -1.67 32.21 9.41
C TYR A 31 -2.59 31.21 8.70
N GLU A 32 -3.88 31.55 8.64
CA GLU A 32 -4.85 30.88 7.79
C GLU A 32 -4.97 31.67 6.48
N ILE A 33 -4.74 30.98 5.35
CA ILE A 33 -4.78 31.60 4.02
C ILE A 33 -6.20 31.48 3.48
N ILE A 34 -6.88 32.62 3.29
CA ILE A 34 -8.22 32.69 2.72
C ILE A 34 -8.09 33.19 1.28
N PRO A 35 -8.50 32.40 0.26
CA PRO A 35 -8.52 32.86 -1.12
C PRO A 35 -9.56 33.97 -1.27
N PHE A 36 -9.21 35.02 -2.04
CA PHE A 36 -10.08 36.18 -2.25
C PHE A 36 -11.42 35.86 -2.95
N ASN A 37 -11.60 34.67 -3.52
CA ASN A 37 -12.71 34.30 -4.41
C ASN A 37 -13.60 33.15 -3.87
N SER A 38 -13.85 33.07 -2.55
CA SER A 38 -14.72 32.02 -1.99
C SER A 38 -16.22 32.16 -2.35
N ASP A 39 -16.64 33.34 -2.82
CA ASP A 39 -18.07 33.69 -2.96
C ASP A 39 -18.56 33.74 -4.41
N GLU A 40 -17.69 33.49 -5.39
CA GLU A 40 -18.09 33.34 -6.79
C GLU A 40 -17.94 31.86 -7.17
N GLU A 41 -19.02 31.23 -7.64
CA GLU A 41 -19.03 29.91 -8.26
C GLU A 41 -18.02 29.88 -9.43
N THR A 42 -16.75 29.62 -9.13
CA THR A 42 -15.71 29.58 -10.15
C THR A 42 -15.69 28.22 -10.81
N ASP A 43 -16.40 28.13 -11.93
CA ASP A 43 -16.15 27.20 -13.05
C ASP A 43 -14.83 27.54 -13.80
N GLY A 44 -13.85 28.10 -13.06
CA GLY A 44 -12.54 28.50 -13.55
C GLY A 44 -11.47 27.47 -13.16
N PRO A 45 -10.36 27.37 -13.91
CA PRO A 45 -9.30 26.42 -13.58
C PRO A 45 -8.75 26.76 -12.19
N THR A 46 -8.90 25.82 -11.26
CA THR A 46 -8.23 25.88 -9.97
C THR A 46 -6.74 26.07 -10.24
N LEU A 47 -6.15 27.09 -9.60
CA LEU A 47 -4.70 27.32 -9.60
C LEU A 47 -4.06 26.16 -8.85
N THR A 48 -3.89 25.04 -9.55
CA THR A 48 -3.19 23.87 -9.06
C THR A 48 -1.70 24.15 -9.21
N HIS A 49 -0.98 24.02 -8.09
CA HIS A 49 0.48 24.12 -8.13
C HIS A 49 1.02 23.06 -9.11
N PRO A 50 1.96 23.40 -10.00
CA PRO A 50 2.46 22.47 -11.01
C PRO A 50 3.07 21.19 -10.42
N ASP A 51 3.55 21.26 -9.17
CA ASP A 51 4.12 20.11 -8.47
C ASP A 51 3.10 19.25 -7.72
N LEU A 52 1.83 19.66 -7.63
CA LEU A 52 0.81 18.90 -6.90
C LEU A 52 0.67 17.46 -7.43
N PRO A 53 0.63 17.19 -8.75
CA PRO A 53 0.61 15.83 -9.28
C PRO A 53 1.84 15.01 -8.89
N ARG A 54 3.02 15.64 -8.81
CA ARG A 54 4.27 14.99 -8.40
C ARG A 54 4.21 14.62 -6.91
N VAL A 55 3.73 15.52 -6.06
CA VAL A 55 3.57 15.26 -4.63
C VAL A 55 2.53 14.16 -4.38
N ASP A 56 1.41 14.18 -5.08
CA ASP A 56 0.38 13.14 -4.98
C ASP A 56 0.92 11.75 -5.38
N PHE A 57 1.73 11.69 -6.44
CA PHE A 57 2.43 10.47 -6.84
C PHE A 57 3.35 9.97 -5.71
N LEU A 58 4.24 10.82 -5.19
CA LEU A 58 5.18 10.45 -4.11
C LEU A 58 4.44 10.06 -2.82
N LEU A 59 3.31 10.69 -2.51
CA LEU A 59 2.44 10.30 -1.40
C LEU A 59 1.81 8.92 -1.61
N GLY A 60 1.46 8.57 -2.85
CA GLY A 60 1.04 7.22 -3.20
C GLY A 60 2.14 6.18 -2.95
N GLU A 61 3.35 6.48 -3.44
CA GLU A 61 4.53 5.60 -3.29
C GLU A 61 4.94 5.40 -1.83
N THR A 62 4.97 6.47 -1.04
CA THR A 62 5.28 6.38 0.40
C THR A 62 4.25 5.57 1.17
N ARG A 63 2.95 5.72 0.87
CA ARG A 63 1.90 4.90 1.49
C ARG A 63 2.07 3.41 1.16
N PHE A 64 2.42 3.10 -0.09
CA PHE A 64 2.72 1.74 -0.50
C PHE A 64 3.90 1.16 0.29
N LEU A 65 5.02 1.89 0.35
CA LEU A 65 6.22 1.50 1.09
C LEU A 65 5.94 1.29 2.58
N LEU A 66 5.22 2.22 3.22
CA LEU A 66 4.86 2.11 4.63
C LEU A 66 4.02 0.86 4.90
N ARG A 67 3.02 0.58 4.07
CA ARG A 67 2.20 -0.63 4.20
C ARG A 67 3.00 -1.91 3.99
N PHE A 68 3.93 -1.92 3.03
CA PHE A 68 4.78 -3.07 2.79
C PHE A 68 5.74 -3.33 3.96
N LEU A 69 6.29 -2.26 4.54
CA LEU A 69 7.27 -2.34 5.63
C LEU A 69 6.63 -2.48 7.02
N GLU A 70 5.36 -2.12 7.20
CA GLU A 70 4.64 -2.16 8.48
C GLU A 70 4.78 -3.51 9.21
N PRO A 71 4.65 -4.69 8.57
CA PRO A 71 4.85 -5.98 9.24
C PRO A 71 6.31 -6.25 9.67
N HIS A 72 7.26 -5.58 9.04
CA HIS A 72 8.70 -5.83 9.20
C HIS A 72 9.39 -4.79 10.07
N PHE A 73 8.78 -3.61 10.25
CA PHE A 73 9.33 -2.52 11.02
C PHE A 73 8.87 -2.57 12.47
N LYS A 74 9.83 -2.64 13.40
CA LYS A 74 9.55 -2.48 14.83
C LYS A 74 9.73 -1.02 15.19
N ASP A 75 8.63 -0.30 15.24
CA ASP A 75 8.64 1.11 15.62
C ASP A 75 9.04 1.27 17.09
N PRO A 76 10.06 2.09 17.41
CA PRO A 76 10.37 2.43 18.80
C PRO A 76 9.25 3.21 19.49
N VAL A 77 8.37 3.88 18.73
CA VAL A 77 7.25 4.67 19.25
C VAL A 77 5.93 3.96 18.93
N SER A 78 5.10 3.72 19.94
CA SER A 78 3.78 3.11 19.74
C SER A 78 2.88 4.04 18.90
N GLY A 79 2.09 3.49 17.97
CA GLY A 79 1.15 4.29 17.17
C GLY A 79 0.17 5.13 18.00
N LEU A 80 -0.17 4.66 19.22
CA LEU A 80 -0.98 5.43 20.17
C LEU A 80 -0.21 6.62 20.77
N ALA A 81 1.08 6.49 21.03
CA ALA A 81 1.92 7.59 21.51
C ALA A 81 2.06 8.70 20.45
N ARG A 82 2.20 8.30 19.17
CA ARG A 82 2.24 9.24 18.04
C ARG A 82 0.92 9.99 17.85
N ALA A 83 -0.22 9.32 18.05
CA ALA A 83 -1.54 9.95 18.00
C ALA A 83 -1.77 10.94 19.16
N MET A 84 -1.12 10.71 20.30
CA MET A 84 -1.21 11.56 21.50
C MET A 84 -0.24 12.74 21.51
N GLY A 85 0.49 12.97 20.41
CA GLY A 85 1.30 14.18 20.20
C GLY A 85 2.81 13.98 20.30
N GLU A 86 3.32 12.77 20.53
CA GLU A 86 4.73 12.46 20.26
C GLU A 86 4.96 12.41 18.75
N LYS A 87 5.04 13.59 18.13
CA LYS A 87 5.48 13.75 16.75
C LYS A 87 6.98 13.94 16.75
N ASP A 88 7.68 13.27 15.84
CA ASP A 88 9.07 13.57 15.58
C ASP A 88 9.18 15.02 15.11
N GLU A 89 9.97 15.82 15.83
CA GLU A 89 10.33 17.17 15.42
C GLU A 89 11.35 17.07 14.27
N ILE A 90 10.85 16.99 13.04
CA ILE A 90 11.69 17.06 11.86
C ILE A 90 11.87 18.54 11.51
N SER A 91 13.09 19.05 11.64
CA SER A 91 13.44 20.39 11.15
C SER A 91 13.37 20.43 9.63
N LEU A 92 13.01 21.58 9.05
CA LEU A 92 12.95 21.76 7.59
C LEU A 92 14.29 21.44 6.90
N SER A 93 15.42 21.74 7.54
CA SER A 93 16.75 21.38 7.06
C SER A 93 16.91 19.86 6.93
N LYS A 94 16.50 19.12 7.97
CA LYS A 94 16.56 17.67 7.99
C LYS A 94 15.62 17.06 6.96
N ALA A 95 14.44 17.65 6.75
CA ALA A 95 13.53 17.24 5.68
C ALA A 95 14.17 17.39 4.28
N SER A 96 14.87 18.49 4.02
CA SER A 96 15.57 18.68 2.73
C SER A 96 16.74 17.72 2.54
N GLU A 97 17.48 17.40 3.61
CA GLU A 97 18.54 16.41 3.57
C GLU A 97 17.97 15.01 3.28
N LEU A 98 16.86 14.65 3.93
CA LEU A 98 16.17 13.39 3.66
C LEU A 98 15.69 13.31 2.20
N ASP A 99 15.03 14.34 1.68
CA ASP A 99 14.56 14.39 0.29
C ASP A 99 15.70 14.20 -0.71
N SER A 100 16.88 14.77 -0.43
CA SER A 100 18.07 14.60 -1.28
C SER A 100 18.69 13.20 -1.21
N SER A 101 18.47 12.48 -0.11
CA SER A 101 19.11 11.18 0.17
C SER A 101 18.26 9.98 -0.22
N THR A 102 16.93 10.14 -0.28
CA THR A 102 15.99 9.03 -0.51
C THR A 102 15.21 9.22 -1.80
N ASP A 103 15.51 8.39 -2.80
CA ASP A 103 14.65 8.26 -3.97
C ASP A 103 13.50 7.29 -3.65
N ILE A 104 12.36 7.88 -3.30
CA ILE A 104 11.12 7.17 -2.98
C ILE A 104 10.64 6.34 -4.17
N ALA A 105 10.76 6.85 -5.39
CA ALA A 105 10.25 6.17 -6.58
C ALA A 105 11.09 4.93 -6.93
N ALA A 106 12.43 5.06 -6.88
CA ALA A 106 13.33 3.93 -7.08
C ALA A 106 13.12 2.84 -6.01
N SER A 107 13.02 3.25 -4.74
CA SER A 107 12.79 2.34 -3.61
C SER A 107 11.47 1.58 -3.76
N ALA A 108 10.40 2.26 -4.18
CA ALA A 108 9.10 1.63 -4.37
C ALA A 108 9.08 0.63 -5.53
N GLU A 109 9.83 0.90 -6.60
CA GLU A 109 9.97 -0.07 -7.70
C GLU A 109 10.71 -1.34 -7.25
N GLU A 110 11.81 -1.19 -6.52
CA GLU A 110 12.52 -2.33 -5.93
C GLU A 110 11.59 -3.17 -5.04
N VAL A 111 10.82 -2.51 -4.18
CA VAL A 111 9.86 -3.20 -3.30
C VAL A 111 8.77 -3.92 -4.09
N ARG A 112 8.24 -3.35 -5.18
CA ARG A 112 7.28 -4.03 -6.06
C ARG A 112 7.87 -5.27 -6.71
N THR A 113 9.13 -5.23 -7.14
CA THR A 113 9.79 -6.43 -7.70
C THR A 113 9.93 -7.55 -6.66
N LEU A 114 10.26 -7.19 -5.41
CA LEU A 114 10.35 -8.12 -4.29
C LEU A 114 8.98 -8.68 -3.90
N GLU A 115 7.94 -7.85 -3.86
CA GLU A 115 6.57 -8.26 -3.60
C GLU A 115 6.10 -9.27 -4.66
N ARG A 116 6.30 -8.97 -5.95
CA ARG A 116 5.95 -9.86 -7.04
C ARG A 116 6.63 -11.22 -6.89
N ARG A 117 7.93 -11.23 -6.65
CA ARG A 117 8.70 -12.47 -6.44
C ARG A 117 8.22 -13.24 -5.21
N THR A 118 7.84 -12.55 -4.14
CA THR A 118 7.30 -13.18 -2.93
C THR A 118 5.95 -13.83 -3.20
N MET A 119 5.09 -13.18 -3.99
CA MET A 119 3.81 -13.73 -4.42
C MET A 119 3.99 -14.95 -5.33
N GLU A 120 4.93 -14.89 -6.28
CA GLU A 120 5.29 -16.01 -7.16
C GLU A 120 5.71 -17.24 -6.31
N ILE A 121 6.63 -17.05 -5.37
CA ILE A 121 7.10 -18.12 -4.47
C ILE A 121 5.94 -18.68 -3.62
N ARG A 122 5.08 -17.83 -3.05
CA ARG A 122 3.92 -18.31 -2.27
C ARG A 122 2.95 -19.13 -3.11
N SER A 123 2.73 -18.72 -4.36
CA SER A 123 1.90 -19.46 -5.32
C SER A 123 2.51 -20.82 -5.63
N GLU A 124 3.82 -20.88 -5.88
CA GLU A 124 4.55 -22.14 -6.10
C GLU A 124 4.49 -23.07 -4.89
N ILE A 125 4.69 -22.55 -3.68
CA ILE A 125 4.56 -23.33 -2.44
C ILE A 125 3.15 -23.90 -2.32
N SER A 126 2.11 -23.07 -2.51
CA SER A 126 0.72 -23.55 -2.44
C SER A 126 0.42 -24.61 -3.50
N HIS A 127 1.00 -24.49 -4.70
CA HIS A 127 0.87 -25.50 -5.74
C HIS A 127 1.55 -26.81 -5.31
N ILE A 128 2.78 -26.74 -4.82
CA ILE A 128 3.52 -27.90 -4.31
C ILE A 128 2.73 -28.58 -3.17
N ASP A 129 2.26 -27.83 -2.18
CA ASP A 129 1.48 -28.36 -1.06
C ASP A 129 0.20 -29.06 -1.55
N SER A 130 -0.51 -28.48 -2.52
CA SER A 130 -1.68 -29.12 -3.12
C SER A 130 -1.34 -30.42 -3.84
N THR A 131 -0.23 -30.46 -4.58
CA THR A 131 0.21 -31.68 -5.26
C THR A 131 0.66 -32.75 -4.28
N LEU A 132 1.33 -32.37 -3.19
CA LEU A 132 1.71 -33.27 -2.11
C LEU A 132 0.48 -33.87 -1.45
N SER A 133 -0.52 -33.06 -1.10
CA SER A 133 -1.77 -33.56 -0.50
C SER A 133 -2.50 -34.57 -1.41
N LEU A 134 -2.47 -34.35 -2.73
CA LEU A 134 -3.01 -35.34 -3.68
C LEU A 134 -2.19 -36.63 -3.70
N LEU A 135 -0.86 -36.53 -3.66
CA LEU A 135 0.04 -37.69 -3.67
C LEU A 135 0.01 -38.47 -2.35
N GLU A 136 -0.18 -37.81 -1.21
CA GLU A 136 -0.37 -38.45 0.10
C GLU A 136 -1.58 -39.39 0.08
N SER A 137 -2.66 -39.02 -0.61
CA SER A 137 -3.84 -39.89 -0.76
C SER A 137 -3.56 -41.16 -1.58
N LEU A 138 -2.45 -41.19 -2.34
CA LEU A 138 -1.99 -42.30 -3.15
C LEU A 138 -0.86 -43.10 -2.47
N GLU A 139 -0.43 -42.68 -1.28
CA GLU A 139 0.61 -43.37 -0.52
C GLU A 139 0.13 -44.77 -0.13
N GLY A 140 0.86 -45.80 -0.59
CA GLY A 140 0.47 -47.20 -0.37
C GLY A 140 -0.46 -47.80 -1.43
N PHE A 141 -0.75 -47.09 -2.53
CA PHE A 141 -1.53 -47.66 -3.64
C PHE A 141 -0.76 -48.81 -4.30
N PRO A 142 -1.30 -50.05 -4.32
CA PRO A 142 -0.54 -51.25 -4.70
C PRO A 142 -0.38 -51.44 -6.22
N TYR A 143 -0.94 -50.55 -7.05
CA TYR A 143 -0.97 -50.69 -8.50
C TYR A 143 -0.32 -49.49 -9.22
N PRO A 144 0.11 -49.65 -10.50
CA PRO A 144 0.63 -48.53 -11.28
C PRO A 144 -0.40 -47.41 -11.45
N LEU A 145 0.04 -46.15 -11.32
CA LEU A 145 -0.81 -44.96 -11.47
C LEU A 145 -1.40 -44.81 -12.88
N GLU A 146 -0.85 -45.50 -13.88
CA GLU A 146 -1.40 -45.58 -15.24
C GLU A 146 -2.84 -46.14 -15.27
N LEU A 147 -3.22 -46.97 -14.29
CA LEU A 147 -4.60 -47.45 -14.14
C LEU A 147 -5.59 -46.33 -13.78
N LEU A 148 -5.12 -45.26 -13.14
CA LEU A 148 -5.95 -44.10 -12.78
C LEU A 148 -6.07 -43.09 -13.92
N SER A 149 -5.04 -42.95 -14.75
CA SER A 149 -5.00 -41.94 -15.83
C SER A 149 -5.49 -42.47 -17.18
N VAL A 150 -5.07 -43.67 -17.58
CA VAL A 150 -5.41 -44.28 -18.87
C VAL A 150 -6.45 -45.38 -18.70
N GLY A 151 -6.44 -46.05 -17.54
CA GLY A 151 -7.23 -47.25 -17.33
C GLY A 151 -6.73 -48.41 -18.21
N THR A 152 -7.47 -49.51 -18.20
CA THR A 152 -7.31 -50.62 -19.13
C THR A 152 -8.61 -50.78 -19.92
N GLU A 153 -8.59 -51.65 -20.93
CA GLU A 153 -9.77 -51.97 -21.74
C GLU A 153 -10.99 -52.42 -20.91
N ARG A 154 -10.77 -52.89 -19.65
CA ARG A 154 -11.81 -53.39 -18.76
C ARG A 154 -11.95 -52.65 -17.42
N VAL A 155 -10.97 -51.85 -17.02
CA VAL A 155 -10.95 -51.20 -15.70
C VAL A 155 -10.64 -49.72 -15.87
N LYS A 156 -11.51 -48.85 -15.35
CA LYS A 156 -11.30 -47.42 -15.28
C LYS A 156 -11.05 -47.02 -13.83
N GLY A 157 -9.90 -46.39 -13.56
CA GLY A 157 -9.65 -45.77 -12.27
C GLY A 157 -10.30 -44.39 -12.18
N VAL A 158 -10.87 -44.05 -11.03
CA VAL A 158 -11.36 -42.70 -10.72
C VAL A 158 -10.76 -42.31 -9.37
N LEU A 159 -10.07 -41.18 -9.33
CA LEU A 159 -9.55 -40.59 -8.10
C LEU A 159 -10.41 -39.38 -7.73
N GLY A 160 -10.82 -39.30 -6.48
CA GLY A 160 -11.61 -38.19 -5.96
C GLY A 160 -11.59 -38.17 -4.44
N SER A 161 -11.90 -37.02 -3.85
CA SER A 161 -12.18 -36.91 -2.42
C SER A 161 -13.68 -36.87 -2.22
N LEU A 162 -14.17 -37.61 -1.22
CA LEU A 162 -15.59 -37.63 -0.86
C LEU A 162 -15.74 -37.12 0.59
N PRO A 163 -16.67 -36.19 0.85
CA PRO A 163 -17.03 -35.84 2.22
C PRO A 163 -17.53 -37.08 2.96
N ILE A 164 -17.12 -37.24 4.23
CA ILE A 164 -17.47 -38.41 5.06
C ILE A 164 -18.99 -38.66 5.12
N SER A 165 -19.79 -37.59 5.02
CA SER A 165 -21.26 -37.66 5.03
C SER A 165 -21.89 -38.31 3.79
N GLN A 166 -21.16 -38.50 2.69
CA GLN A 166 -21.69 -39.01 1.42
C GLN A 166 -21.21 -40.44 1.09
N ILE A 167 -20.46 -41.07 1.99
CA ILE A 167 -19.84 -42.40 1.75
C ILE A 167 -20.90 -43.47 1.47
N ASP A 168 -22.01 -43.44 2.20
CA ASP A 168 -23.05 -44.48 2.10
C ASP A 168 -23.79 -44.45 0.74
N GLU A 169 -23.95 -43.27 0.13
CA GLU A 169 -24.62 -43.10 -1.18
C GLU A 169 -23.81 -43.65 -2.36
N TRP A 170 -22.49 -43.76 -2.21
CA TRP A 170 -21.58 -44.23 -3.26
C TRP A 170 -21.26 -45.73 -3.20
N SER A 171 -21.65 -46.40 -2.10
CA SER A 171 -21.38 -47.82 -1.88
C SER A 171 -22.49 -48.77 -2.39
N GLN A 172 -23.57 -48.23 -2.96
CA GLN A 172 -24.67 -48.97 -3.62
C GLN A 172 -24.44 -49.09 -5.13
#